data_AF-A0A1G8KB24-F1
#
_entry.id   AF-A0A1G8KB24-F1
#
_cell.length_a   1.000
_cell.length_b   1.000
_cell.length_c   1.000
_cell.angle_alpha   90.00
_cell.angle_beta   90.00
_cell.angle_gamma   90.00
#
_symmetry.space_group_name_H-M   'P 1'
#
loop_
_entity.id
_entity.type
_entity.pdbx_description
1 polymer ?
#
loop_
_entity_poly.entity_id
_entity_poly.type
_entity_poly.pdbx_seq_one_letter_code
_entity_poly.pdbx_strand_id
1 'polypeptide(L)'
;MNVYSDHQLSLPHSVVSIGAFDGLHLGHQTLINKAASRAKTLGVPSVVYTFNPPPRSFFQQTQVLTSVEEKVELIKRLGIDYVVVADFNKEYASREAIAFVHELQALSPKEVWVGPNFQFGKGKQGTTEFLSHYFHVNLHPLVRCQQGKIISSTRIRLLLQKNQIEHARKLLAHPQMTP
;
A
#
# COMPACT_ATOMS: atom_id res chain seq x y z
N MET A 1 11.21 -4.02 -12.90
CA MET A 1 10.76 -3.47 -11.60
C MET A 1 11.92 -3.58 -10.64
N ASN A 2 12.28 -2.47 -10.01
CA ASN A 2 13.35 -2.42 -9.02
C ASN A 2 12.75 -2.23 -7.62
N VAL A 3 13.41 -2.79 -6.61
CA VAL A 3 12.99 -2.72 -5.20
C VAL A 3 14.03 -1.97 -4.39
N TYR A 4 13.59 -1.03 -3.57
CA TYR A 4 14.43 -0.16 -2.75
C TYR A 4 13.93 -0.13 -1.31
N SER A 5 14.83 0.08 -0.35
CA SER A 5 14.45 0.48 1.00
C SER A 5 14.07 1.97 1.04
N ASP A 6 13.48 2.43 2.15
CA ASP A 6 13.25 3.86 2.35
C ASP A 6 14.55 4.66 2.20
N HIS A 7 14.45 5.88 1.65
CA HIS A 7 15.56 6.80 1.35
C HIS A 7 16.55 6.38 0.25
N GLN A 8 16.37 5.23 -0.41
CA GLN A 8 17.30 4.76 -1.46
C GLN A 8 16.89 5.10 -2.90
N LEU A 9 15.66 5.59 -3.11
CA LEU A 9 15.14 5.96 -4.42
C LEU A 9 14.88 7.46 -4.46
N SER A 10 15.44 8.13 -5.47
CA SER A 10 15.08 9.49 -5.83
C SER A 10 14.71 9.55 -7.31
N LEU A 11 13.63 10.28 -7.61
CA LEU A 11 13.09 10.42 -8.96
C LEU A 11 12.77 11.89 -9.24
N PRO A 12 12.94 12.35 -10.50
CA PRO A 12 12.59 13.71 -10.88
C PRO A 12 11.08 13.94 -10.89
N HIS A 13 10.30 12.91 -11.24
CA HIS A 13 8.84 12.89 -11.18
C HIS A 13 8.33 11.46 -11.02
N SER A 14 7.18 11.28 -10.37
CA SER A 14 6.51 9.98 -10.29
C SER A 14 5.00 10.08 -10.06
N VAL A 15 4.30 8.96 -10.12
CA VAL A 15 3.00 8.76 -9.47
C VAL A 15 3.16 7.70 -8.40
N VAL A 16 2.78 8.02 -7.16
CA VAL A 16 3.05 7.15 -6.00
C VAL A 16 1.74 6.61 -5.45
N SER A 17 1.65 5.28 -5.27
CA SER A 17 0.59 4.61 -4.52
C SER A 17 1.11 4.18 -3.16
N ILE A 18 0.44 4.55 -2.07
CA ILE A 18 0.91 4.31 -0.70
C ILE A 18 -0.05 3.41 0.07
N GLY A 19 0.48 2.40 0.76
CA GLY A 19 -0.32 1.52 1.61
C GLY A 19 0.47 0.35 2.19
N ALA A 20 -0.09 -0.31 3.21
CA ALA A 20 0.52 -1.50 3.79
C ALA A 20 0.51 -2.72 2.83
N PHE A 21 -0.47 -2.71 1.92
CA PHE A 21 -0.68 -3.70 0.85
C PHE A 21 -0.63 -5.17 1.27
N ASP A 22 -0.91 -5.45 2.55
CA ASP A 22 -0.87 -6.79 3.12
C ASP A 22 -2.01 -7.67 2.56
N GLY A 23 -1.63 -8.81 1.97
CA GLY A 23 -2.54 -9.68 1.21
C GLY A 23 -2.80 -9.24 -0.23
N LEU A 24 -2.39 -8.03 -0.64
CA LEU A 24 -2.66 -7.46 -1.97
C LEU A 24 -4.06 -7.75 -2.52
N HIS A 25 -5.08 -7.60 -1.68
CA HIS A 25 -6.46 -7.91 -2.05
C HIS A 25 -6.99 -7.03 -3.18
N LEU A 26 -8.17 -7.37 -3.73
CA LEU A 26 -8.79 -6.65 -4.85
C LEU A 26 -8.79 -5.12 -4.68
N GLY A 27 -9.13 -4.61 -3.49
CA GLY A 27 -9.03 -3.18 -3.19
C GLY A 27 -7.64 -2.58 -3.43
N HIS A 28 -6.57 -3.23 -2.95
CA HIS A 28 -5.19 -2.81 -3.18
C HIS A 28 -4.84 -2.85 -4.66
N GLN A 29 -5.18 -3.94 -5.36
CA GLN A 29 -4.89 -4.08 -6.79
C GLN A 29 -5.55 -2.96 -7.60
N THR A 30 -6.81 -2.62 -7.31
CA THR A 30 -7.49 -1.52 -8.01
C THR A 30 -6.83 -0.16 -7.77
N LEU A 31 -6.37 0.11 -6.55
CA LEU A 31 -5.64 1.35 -6.21
C LEU A 31 -4.30 1.41 -6.95
N ILE A 32 -3.52 0.33 -6.90
CA ILE A 32 -2.21 0.25 -7.56
C ILE A 32 -2.35 0.35 -9.09
N ASN A 33 -3.31 -0.36 -9.69
CA ASN A 33 -3.58 -0.28 -11.12
C ASN A 33 -4.01 1.12 -11.55
N LYS A 34 -4.78 1.82 -10.70
CA LYS A 34 -5.16 3.20 -10.98
C LYS A 34 -3.94 4.12 -11.00
N ALA A 35 -3.06 4.02 -10.01
CA ALA A 35 -1.82 4.77 -9.96
C ALA A 35 -0.89 4.46 -11.16
N ALA A 36 -0.74 3.18 -11.52
CA ALA A 36 0.04 2.77 -12.70
C ALA A 36 -0.51 3.36 -14.00
N SER A 37 -1.84 3.32 -14.18
CA SER A 37 -2.52 3.91 -15.34
C SER A 37 -2.30 5.42 -15.43
N ARG A 38 -2.35 6.13 -14.29
CA ARG A 38 -2.05 7.56 -14.21
C ARG A 38 -0.61 7.87 -14.54
N ALA A 39 0.34 7.12 -14.00
CA ALA A 39 1.77 7.24 -14.30
C ALA A 39 2.02 7.15 -15.81
N LYS A 40 1.44 6.13 -16.46
CA LYS A 40 1.51 5.94 -17.92
C LYS A 40 0.91 7.11 -18.70
N THR A 41 -0.24 7.63 -18.25
CA THR A 41 -0.91 8.79 -18.89
C THR A 41 -0.06 10.05 -18.79
N LEU A 42 0.66 10.23 -17.67
CA LEU A 42 1.51 11.39 -17.41
C LEU A 42 2.94 11.23 -17.94
N GLY A 43 3.28 10.07 -18.50
CA GLY A 43 4.64 9.77 -18.99
C GLY A 43 5.70 9.77 -17.88
N VAL A 44 5.35 9.37 -16.66
CA VAL A 44 6.27 9.31 -15.51
C VAL A 44 6.27 7.92 -14.87
N PRO A 45 7.31 7.53 -14.13
CA PRO A 45 7.33 6.25 -13.43
C PRO A 45 6.24 6.09 -12.36
N SER A 46 5.77 4.86 -12.21
CA SER A 46 4.88 4.43 -11.13
C SER A 46 5.68 3.88 -9.95
N VAL A 47 5.32 4.30 -8.74
CA VAL A 47 5.96 3.84 -7.50
C VAL A 47 4.90 3.27 -6.57
N VAL A 48 5.16 2.10 -6.00
CA VAL A 48 4.42 1.60 -4.84
C VAL A 48 5.28 1.80 -3.60
N TYR A 49 4.79 2.59 -2.64
CA TYR A 49 5.40 2.76 -1.32
C TYR A 49 4.66 1.87 -0.30
N THR A 50 5.37 0.89 0.25
CA THR A 50 4.84 -0.11 1.18
C THR A 50 5.74 -0.28 2.39
N PHE A 51 5.27 -1.08 3.34
CA PHE A 51 5.90 -1.26 4.63
C PHE A 51 6.09 -2.75 4.93
N ASN A 52 7.20 -3.09 5.58
CA ASN A 52 7.46 -4.42 6.12
C ASN A 52 8.06 -4.31 7.54
N PRO A 53 7.49 -4.96 8.55
CA PRO A 53 6.16 -5.61 8.55
C PRO A 53 5.02 -4.62 8.26
N PRO A 54 3.81 -5.08 7.89
CA PRO A 54 2.64 -4.22 7.81
C PRO A 54 2.40 -3.49 9.15
N PRO A 55 2.13 -2.17 9.18
CA PRO A 55 2.01 -1.40 10.43
C PRO A 55 0.99 -1.99 11.41
N ARG A 56 -0.13 -2.51 10.90
CA ARG A 56 -1.14 -3.15 11.74
C ARG A 56 -0.63 -4.44 12.38
N SER A 57 0.15 -5.23 11.66
CA SER A 57 0.80 -6.44 12.19
C SER A 57 1.87 -6.07 13.23
N PHE A 58 2.61 -4.98 13.02
CA PHE A 58 3.55 -4.44 14.02
C PHE A 58 2.84 -4.04 15.32
N PHE A 59 1.78 -3.21 15.25
CA PHE A 59 1.11 -2.70 16.45
C PHE A 59 0.21 -3.72 17.16
N GLN A 60 -0.47 -4.58 16.40
CA GLN A 60 -1.51 -5.48 16.96
C GLN A 60 -1.08 -6.95 16.96
N GLN A 61 0.17 -7.25 16.58
CA GLN A 61 0.69 -8.62 16.45
C GLN A 61 -0.22 -9.54 15.62
N THR A 62 -0.92 -8.95 14.65
CA THR A 62 -1.82 -9.71 13.76
C THR A 62 -1.02 -10.47 12.71
N GLN A 63 -1.49 -11.67 12.35
CA GLN A 63 -0.92 -12.48 11.27
C GLN A 63 -0.70 -11.63 10.00
N VAL A 64 0.49 -11.71 9.42
CA VAL A 64 0.82 -11.14 8.12
C VAL A 64 0.20 -12.04 7.04
N LEU A 65 -0.50 -11.46 6.07
CA LEU A 65 -1.24 -12.23 5.07
C LEU A 65 -0.38 -12.69 3.90
N THR A 66 0.67 -11.94 3.57
CA THR A 66 1.62 -12.22 2.49
C THR A 66 3.01 -11.83 2.93
N SER A 67 4.01 -12.66 2.66
CA SER A 67 5.42 -12.30 2.89
C SER A 67 5.81 -11.04 2.09
N VAL A 68 6.94 -10.41 2.42
CA VAL A 68 7.41 -9.26 1.66
C VAL A 68 7.78 -9.65 0.22
N GLU A 69 8.36 -10.83 0.04
CA GLU A 69 8.72 -11.41 -1.26
C GLU A 69 7.47 -11.65 -2.11
N GLU A 70 6.45 -12.29 -1.53
CA GLU A 70 5.16 -12.49 -2.20
C GLU A 70 4.52 -11.15 -2.56
N LYS A 71 4.47 -10.20 -1.63
CA LYS A 71 3.89 -8.86 -1.86
C LYS A 71 4.58 -8.17 -3.04
N VAL A 72 5.91 -8.19 -3.10
CA VAL A 72 6.71 -7.60 -4.17
C VAL A 72 6.43 -8.29 -5.51
N GLU A 73 6.42 -9.63 -5.55
CA GLU A 73 6.12 -10.38 -6.78
C GLU A 73 4.69 -10.14 -7.29
N LEU A 74 3.72 -9.99 -6.38
CA LEU A 74 2.36 -9.66 -6.75
C LEU A 74 2.25 -8.22 -7.27
N ILE A 75 2.92 -7.25 -6.67
CA ILE A 75 3.00 -5.86 -7.16
C ILE A 75 3.65 -5.80 -8.55
N LYS A 76 4.71 -6.58 -8.77
CA LYS A 76 5.41 -6.67 -10.07
C LYS A 76 4.47 -7.06 -11.20
N ARG A 77 3.55 -8.00 -10.95
CA ARG A 77 2.55 -8.43 -11.93
C ARG A 77 1.55 -7.35 -12.32
N LEU A 78 1.43 -6.28 -11.51
CA LEU A 78 0.59 -5.11 -11.81
C LEU A 78 1.30 -4.08 -12.70
N GLY A 79 2.54 -4.35 -13.13
CA GLY A 79 3.26 -3.48 -14.06
C GLY A 79 3.82 -2.21 -13.43
N ILE A 80 4.19 -2.26 -12.15
CA ILE A 80 4.81 -1.15 -11.43
C ILE A 80 6.31 -1.05 -11.75
N ASP A 81 6.82 0.18 -11.89
CA ASP A 81 8.22 0.44 -12.23
C ASP A 81 9.13 0.27 -11.01
N TYR A 82 8.72 0.83 -9.87
CA TYR A 82 9.50 0.87 -8.64
C TYR A 82 8.68 0.51 -7.41
N VAL A 83 9.29 -0.24 -6.48
CA VAL A 83 8.71 -0.52 -5.17
C VAL A 83 9.66 -0.02 -4.10
N VAL A 84 9.15 0.79 -3.16
CA VAL A 84 9.84 1.15 -1.93
C VAL A 84 9.24 0.32 -0.80
N VAL A 85 10.08 -0.44 -0.09
CA VAL A 85 9.69 -1.20 1.09
C VAL A 85 10.37 -0.58 2.30
N ALA A 86 9.64 0.27 3.02
CA ALA A 86 10.12 0.86 4.27
C ALA A 86 10.18 -0.19 5.39
N ASP A 87 11.28 -0.21 6.13
CA ASP A 87 11.43 -1.05 7.31
C ASP A 87 10.61 -0.47 8.47
N PHE A 88 9.47 -1.07 8.76
CA PHE A 88 8.53 -0.59 9.75
C PHE A 88 8.86 -1.12 11.14
N ASN A 89 9.76 -0.43 11.81
CA ASN A 89 10.23 -0.75 13.15
C ASN A 89 9.80 0.32 14.18
N LYS A 90 10.29 0.22 15.42
CA LYS A 90 9.97 1.18 16.49
C LYS A 90 10.39 2.61 16.15
N GLU A 91 11.54 2.77 15.49
CA GLU A 91 12.05 4.06 15.08
C GLU A 91 11.12 4.66 14.01
N TYR A 92 10.80 3.89 12.96
CA TYR A 92 9.87 4.33 11.90
C TYR A 92 8.50 4.73 12.47
N ALA A 93 7.94 3.92 13.39
CA ALA A 93 6.68 4.19 14.05
C ALA A 93 6.68 5.45 14.93
N SER A 94 7.87 5.91 15.34
CA SER A 94 8.07 7.11 16.16
C SER A 94 8.28 8.40 15.35
N ARG A 95 8.44 8.29 14.01
CA ARG A 95 8.66 9.44 13.12
C ARG A 95 7.43 10.35 13.08
N GLU A 96 7.64 11.66 13.13
CA GLU A 96 6.56 12.63 12.92
C GLU A 96 6.07 12.61 11.47
N ALA A 97 4.83 13.05 11.24
CA ALA A 97 4.21 13.02 9.91
C ALA A 97 5.04 13.76 8.84
N ILE A 98 5.71 14.86 9.24
CA ILE A 98 6.55 15.65 8.34
C ILE A 98 7.77 14.87 7.81
N ALA A 99 8.32 13.92 8.58
CA ALA A 99 9.44 13.10 8.11
C ALA A 99 9.03 12.21 6.93
N PHE A 100 7.80 11.67 6.97
CA PHE A 100 7.25 10.91 5.85
C PHE A 100 6.98 11.78 4.61
N VAL A 101 6.60 13.05 4.80
CA VAL A 101 6.49 13.99 3.67
C VAL A 101 7.84 14.20 3.00
N HIS A 102 8.92 14.37 3.76
CA HIS A 102 10.27 14.51 3.20
C HIS A 102 10.73 13.24 2.46
N GLU A 103 10.41 12.05 2.97
CA GLU A 103 10.61 10.78 2.25
C GLU A 103 9.92 10.78 0.88
N LEU A 104 8.65 11.22 0.83
CA LEU A 104 7.90 11.29 -0.41
C LEU A 104 8.42 12.38 -1.36
N GLN A 105 8.96 13.48 -0.84
CA GLN A 105 9.53 14.55 -1.68
C GLN A 105 10.69 14.05 -2.54
N ALA A 106 11.50 13.10 -2.07
CA ALA A 106 12.58 12.51 -2.85
C ALA A 106 12.08 11.80 -4.12
N LEU A 107 10.81 11.37 -4.14
CA LEU A 107 10.15 10.72 -5.28
C LEU A 107 9.46 11.72 -6.23
N SER A 108 9.39 13.01 -5.85
CA SER A 108 8.78 14.09 -6.62
C SER A 108 7.40 13.73 -7.20
N PRO A 109 6.42 13.31 -6.38
CA PRO A 109 5.14 12.81 -6.89
C PRO A 109 4.33 13.92 -7.57
N LYS A 110 3.94 13.68 -8.83
CA LYS A 110 2.89 14.46 -9.51
C LYS A 110 1.51 14.14 -8.95
N GLU A 111 1.28 12.89 -8.57
CA GLU A 111 0.06 12.44 -7.91
C GLU A 111 0.42 11.44 -6.81
N VAL A 112 -0.29 11.51 -5.68
CA VAL A 112 -0.24 10.51 -4.61
C VAL A 112 -1.59 9.83 -4.50
N TRP A 113 -1.62 8.51 -4.61
CA TRP A 113 -2.83 7.68 -4.56
C TRP A 113 -2.88 6.86 -3.27
N VAL A 114 -3.96 7.01 -2.52
CA VAL A 114 -4.16 6.33 -1.23
C VAL A 114 -5.61 5.90 -1.04
N GLY A 115 -5.84 4.98 -0.11
CA GLY A 115 -7.20 4.71 0.37
C GLY A 115 -7.76 5.87 1.21
N PRO A 116 -9.09 5.98 1.36
CA PRO A 116 -9.73 7.13 2.03
C PRO A 116 -9.38 7.25 3.52
N ASN A 117 -8.98 6.15 4.15
CA ASN A 117 -8.64 6.09 5.58
C ASN A 117 -7.13 6.03 5.82
N PHE A 118 -6.32 6.51 4.87
CA PHE A 118 -4.86 6.49 5.01
C PHE A 118 -4.41 7.43 6.12
N GLN A 119 -3.58 6.90 7.02
CA GLN A 119 -3.03 7.59 8.18
C GLN A 119 -1.56 7.19 8.33
N PHE A 120 -0.73 8.14 8.76
CA PHE A 120 0.72 7.95 8.90
C PHE A 120 1.30 8.85 9.99
N GLY A 121 2.60 8.69 10.26
CA GLY A 121 3.29 9.38 11.34
C GLY A 121 2.91 8.88 12.73
N LYS A 122 3.72 9.24 13.71
CA LYS A 122 3.56 8.90 15.13
C LYS A 122 2.15 9.26 15.59
N GLY A 123 1.47 8.31 16.22
CA GLY A 123 0.11 8.54 16.73
C GLY A 123 -0.93 8.85 15.65
N LYS A 124 -0.65 8.54 14.37
CA LYS A 124 -1.55 8.82 13.23
C LYS A 124 -1.84 10.30 13.02
N GLN A 125 -0.88 11.17 13.37
CA GLN A 125 -0.99 12.61 13.18
C GLN A 125 -1.13 13.02 11.72
N GLY A 126 -0.58 12.23 10.79
CA GLY A 126 -0.73 12.43 9.35
C GLY A 126 -2.03 11.80 8.84
N THR A 127 -2.82 12.59 8.12
CA THR A 127 -4.05 12.18 7.42
C THR A 127 -3.93 12.46 5.92
N THR A 128 -4.93 12.04 5.13
CA THR A 128 -5.04 12.42 3.72
C THR A 128 -5.15 13.93 3.52
N GLU A 129 -5.83 14.62 4.44
CA GLU A 129 -5.93 16.08 4.45
C GLU A 129 -4.57 16.73 4.74
N PHE A 130 -3.84 16.25 5.75
CA PHE A 130 -2.47 16.71 6.02
C PHE A 130 -1.59 16.54 4.78
N LEU A 131 -1.64 15.38 4.12
CA LEU A 131 -0.82 15.08 2.94
C LEU A 131 -1.18 15.97 1.74
N SER A 132 -2.45 16.39 1.64
CA SER A 132 -2.95 17.26 0.56
C SER A 132 -2.39 18.68 0.61
N HIS A 133 -1.82 19.10 1.75
CA HIS A 133 -1.10 20.38 1.85
C HIS A 133 0.25 20.36 1.12
N TYR A 134 0.80 19.16 0.86
CA TYR A 134 2.14 18.99 0.28
C TYR A 134 2.11 18.40 -1.13
N PHE A 135 1.10 17.58 -1.43
CA PHE A 135 1.02 16.85 -2.70
C PHE A 135 -0.40 16.86 -3.27
N HIS A 136 -0.52 16.61 -4.57
CA HIS A 136 -1.81 16.34 -5.18
C HIS A 136 -2.29 14.92 -4.83
N VAL A 137 -3.08 14.82 -3.77
CA VAL A 137 -3.57 13.54 -3.23
C VAL A 137 -4.91 13.15 -3.86
N ASN A 138 -4.98 11.90 -4.32
CA ASN A 138 -6.17 11.28 -4.88
C ASN A 138 -6.60 10.10 -3.99
N LEU A 139 -7.89 10.08 -3.65
CA LEU A 139 -8.48 9.01 -2.84
C LEU A 139 -9.10 7.94 -3.74
N HIS A 140 -8.59 6.72 -3.66
CA HIS A 140 -9.18 5.59 -4.35
C HIS A 140 -10.29 4.95 -3.50
N PRO A 141 -11.52 4.79 -4.02
CA PRO A 141 -12.65 4.30 -3.24
C PRO A 141 -12.44 2.86 -2.75
N LEU A 142 -13.06 2.54 -1.62
CA LEU A 142 -13.05 1.18 -1.08
C LEU A 142 -13.82 0.23 -2.02
N VAL A 143 -13.20 -0.90 -2.36
CA VAL A 143 -13.83 -1.94 -3.17
C VAL A 143 -14.74 -2.82 -2.32
N ARG A 144 -15.90 -3.15 -2.86
CA ARG A 144 -16.88 -4.07 -2.26
C ARG A 144 -16.95 -5.36 -3.06
N CYS A 145 -17.14 -6.48 -2.38
CA CYS A 145 -17.41 -7.75 -3.05
C CYS A 145 -18.86 -7.79 -3.58
N GLN A 146 -19.22 -8.84 -4.32
CA GLN A 146 -20.57 -9.01 -4.88
C GLN A 146 -21.70 -8.91 -3.83
N GLN A 147 -21.43 -9.30 -2.59
CA GLN A 147 -22.36 -9.19 -1.46
C GLN A 147 -22.40 -7.78 -0.82
N GLY A 148 -21.86 -6.75 -1.48
CA GLY A 148 -21.84 -5.36 -1.01
C GLY A 148 -20.91 -5.06 0.17
N LYS A 149 -20.16 -6.05 0.68
CA LYS A 149 -19.27 -5.89 1.84
C LYS A 149 -17.89 -5.40 1.40
N ILE A 150 -17.29 -4.46 2.16
CA ILE A 150 -15.94 -3.95 1.91
C ILE A 150 -14.91 -5.09 1.92
N ILE A 151 -13.97 -5.03 0.98
CA ILE A 151 -12.81 -5.92 0.91
C ILE A 151 -11.65 -5.26 1.68
N SER A 152 -11.11 -5.96 2.68
CA SER A 152 -10.00 -5.46 3.51
C SER A 152 -9.17 -6.60 4.09
N SER A 153 -7.90 -6.33 4.41
CA SER A 153 -7.02 -7.29 5.09
C SER A 153 -7.56 -7.72 6.46
N THR A 154 -8.32 -6.88 7.16
CA THR A 154 -9.00 -7.27 8.42
C THR A 154 -10.03 -8.36 8.17
N ARG A 155 -10.88 -8.17 7.16
CA ARG A 155 -11.91 -9.14 6.83
C ARG A 155 -11.30 -10.46 6.36
N ILE A 156 -10.21 -10.40 5.58
CA ILE A 156 -9.50 -11.59 5.12
C ILE A 156 -8.95 -12.36 6.32
N ARG A 157 -8.26 -11.71 7.27
CA ARG A 157 -7.79 -12.36 8.51
C ARG A 157 -8.94 -13.03 9.27
N LEU A 158 -10.09 -12.36 9.42
CA LEU A 158 -11.26 -12.94 10.09
C LEU A 158 -11.83 -14.17 9.38
N LEU A 159 -11.81 -14.19 8.04
CA LEU A 159 -12.23 -15.35 7.27
C LEU A 159 -11.25 -16.52 7.46
N LEU A 160 -9.94 -16.25 7.43
CA LEU A 160 -8.90 -17.26 7.66
C LEU A 160 -8.99 -17.84 9.07
N GLN A 161 -9.17 -17.02 10.10
CA GLN A 161 -9.37 -17.46 11.48
C GLN A 161 -10.61 -18.36 11.66
N LYS A 162 -11.62 -18.20 10.80
CA LYS A 162 -12.84 -19.02 10.79
C LYS A 162 -12.74 -20.23 9.86
N ASN A 163 -11.54 -20.56 9.36
CA ASN A 163 -11.30 -21.60 8.35
C ASN A 163 -12.14 -21.41 7.05
N GLN A 164 -12.54 -20.18 6.74
CA GLN A 164 -13.30 -19.84 5.54
C GLN A 164 -12.35 -19.49 4.38
N ILE A 165 -11.45 -20.40 4.04
CA ILE A 165 -10.34 -20.19 3.10
C ILE A 165 -10.84 -19.76 1.70
N GLU A 166 -11.85 -20.44 1.17
CA GLU A 166 -12.43 -20.11 -0.15
C GLU A 166 -13.01 -18.70 -0.22
N HIS A 167 -13.61 -18.23 0.89
CA HIS A 167 -14.09 -16.86 0.96
C HIS A 167 -12.95 -15.85 1.00
N ALA A 168 -11.86 -16.17 1.71
CA ALA A 168 -10.67 -15.33 1.75
C ALA A 168 -9.99 -15.23 0.37
N ARG A 169 -9.82 -16.37 -0.35
CA ARG A 169 -9.24 -16.40 -1.71
C ARG A 169 -9.99 -15.52 -2.69
N LYS A 170 -11.32 -15.54 -2.66
CA LYS A 170 -12.16 -14.67 -3.52
C LYS A 170 -11.91 -13.17 -3.32
N LEU A 171 -11.41 -12.76 -2.15
CA LEU A 171 -11.10 -11.36 -1.85
C LEU A 171 -9.68 -10.96 -2.24
N LEU A 172 -8.75 -11.92 -2.27
CA LEU A 172 -7.32 -11.70 -2.52
C LEU A 172 -6.99 -11.60 -4.02
N ALA A 173 -7.83 -12.14 -4.90
CA ALA A 173 -7.65 -12.18 -6.36
C ALA A 173 -6.31 -12.73 -6.87
N HIS A 174 -5.65 -13.56 -6.07
CA HIS A 174 -4.56 -14.42 -6.53
C HIS A 174 -4.94 -15.90 -6.38
N PRO A 175 -4.78 -16.72 -7.44
CA PRO A 175 -5.15 -18.13 -7.41
C PRO A 175 -4.18 -19.03 -6.63
N GLN A 176 -3.19 -18.48 -5.93
CA GLN A 176 -2.18 -19.25 -5.20
C GLN A 176 -2.03 -18.71 -3.77
N MET A 177 -2.96 -19.06 -2.90
CA MET A 177 -2.60 -19.37 -1.52
C MET A 177 -2.47 -20.89 -1.47
N THR A 178 -1.27 -21.41 -1.35
CA THR A 178 -1.09 -22.79 -0.87
C THR A 178 -1.42 -22.83 0.63
N PRO A 179 -2.08 -23.90 1.10
CA PRO A 179 -2.39 -24.09 2.53
C PRO A 179 -1.14 -24.09 3.41
#